data_AF-A0A0M3JC92-F1
#
_entry.id   AF-A0A0M3JC92-F1
#
_cell.length_a   1.000
_cell.length_b   1.000
_cell.length_c   1.000
_cell.angle_alpha   90.00
_cell.angle_beta   90.00
_cell.angle_gamma   90.00
#
_symmetry.space_group_name_H-M   'P 1'
#
loop_
_entity.id
_entity.type
_entity.pdbx_description
1 polymer ?
#
loop_
_entity_poly.entity_id
_entity_poly.type
_entity_poly.pdbx_seq_one_letter_code
_entity_poly.pdbx_strand_id
1 'polypeptide(L)' 'LDEEEMYEKGGPFTVSQLCAIAKFCNHFCFRSVWNGYVNTQQLSNCALFSSVYQLCMLLYNRDCRRSFTKDAKFWLAP' A
#
# COMPACT_ATOMS: atom_id res chain seq x y z
N LEU A 1 -6.33 -12.13 18.53
CA LEU A 1 -6.73 -12.61 17.19
C LEU A 1 -6.98 -14.08 17.39
N ASP A 2 -8.15 -14.57 16.97
CA ASP A 2 -8.49 -15.97 17.16
C ASP A 2 -7.36 -16.83 16.58
N GLU A 3 -6.67 -17.51 17.48
CA GLU A 3 -5.33 -18.04 17.26
C GLU A 3 -5.39 -19.08 16.13
N GLU A 4 -6.47 -19.86 16.08
CA GLU A 4 -6.72 -20.92 15.11
C GLU A 4 -6.80 -20.40 13.66
N GLU A 5 -7.48 -19.29 13.37
CA GLU A 5 -7.59 -18.76 12.01
C GLU A 5 -6.28 -18.11 11.50
N MET A 6 -5.49 -17.53 12.40
CA MET A 6 -4.13 -17.05 12.11
C MET A 6 -3.12 -18.20 11.94
N TYR A 7 -3.31 -19.32 12.66
CA TYR A 7 -2.37 -20.45 12.72
C TYR A 7 -2.74 -21.64 11.82
N GLU A 8 -3.94 -21.74 11.25
CA GLU A 8 -4.35 -22.91 10.44
C GLU A 8 -4.17 -22.80 8.92
N LYS A 9 -4.26 -21.61 8.27
CA LYS A 9 -4.15 -21.51 6.79
C LYS A 9 -3.45 -20.28 6.20
N GLY A 10 -3.04 -19.28 6.98
CA GLY A 10 -2.50 -18.01 6.47
C GLY A 10 -0.98 -17.87 6.53
N GLY A 11 -0.27 -18.20 5.45
CA GLY A 11 1.18 -17.91 5.34
C GLY A 11 1.49 -16.43 5.08
N PRO A 12 2.69 -15.93 5.42
CA PRO A 12 3.11 -14.57 5.07
C PRO A 12 3.07 -14.37 3.55
N PHE A 13 2.74 -13.15 3.11
CA PHE A 13 2.79 -12.82 1.68
C PHE A 13 4.18 -13.08 1.11
N THR A 14 4.23 -13.74 -0.05
CA THR A 14 5.45 -13.82 -0.85
C THR A 14 5.91 -12.41 -1.24
N VAL A 15 7.20 -12.24 -1.52
CA VAL A 15 7.74 -10.96 -2.00
C VAL A 15 7.00 -10.47 -3.25
N SER A 16 6.62 -11.39 -4.15
CA SER A 16 5.85 -11.05 -5.35
C SER A 16 4.46 -10.50 -5.01
N GLN A 17 3.74 -11.12 -4.07
CA GLN A 17 2.43 -10.64 -3.62
C GLN A 17 2.57 -9.29 -2.90
N LEU A 18 3.60 -9.14 -2.06
CA LEU A 18 3.88 -7.88 -1.37
C LEU A 18 4.18 -6.75 -2.37
N CYS A 19 4.97 -7.02 -3.41
CA CYS A 19 5.21 -6.09 -4.51
C CYS A 19 3.92 -5.75 -5.28
N ALA A 20 3.05 -6.72 -5.54
CA ALA A 20 1.78 -6.47 -6.22
C ALA A 20 0.87 -5.55 -5.40
N ILE A 21 0.76 -5.79 -4.09
CA ILE A 21 0.01 -4.94 -3.16
C ILE A 21 0.60 -3.53 -3.13
N ALA A 22 1.92 -3.41 -2.95
CA ALA A 22 2.60 -2.12 -2.92
C ALA A 22 2.41 -1.34 -4.23
N LYS A 23 2.49 -2.01 -5.38
CA LYS A 23 2.26 -1.40 -6.69
C LYS A 23 0.84 -0.88 -6.84
N PHE A 24 -0.15 -1.67 -6.41
CA PHE A 24 -1.55 -1.26 -6.39
C PHE A 24 -1.73 -0.02 -5.52
N CYS A 25 -1.28 -0.04 -4.26
CA CYS A 25 -1.43 1.09 -3.34
C CYS A 25 -0.79 2.36 -3.91
N ASN A 26 0.44 2.26 -4.39
CA ASN A 26 1.18 3.38 -4.98
C ASN A 26 0.45 3.99 -6.19
N HIS A 27 -0.02 3.14 -7.13
CA HIS A 27 -0.76 3.62 -8.30
C HIS A 27 -2.14 4.16 -7.94
N PHE A 28 -2.83 3.52 -7.01
CA PHE A 28 -4.15 3.96 -6.56
C PHE A 28 -4.04 5.35 -5.94
N CYS A 29 -3.11 5.57 -5.01
CA CYS A 29 -2.91 6.86 -4.35
C CYS A 29 -2.57 7.95 -5.38
N PHE A 30 -1.60 7.70 -6.25
CA PHE A 30 -1.20 8.66 -7.28
C PHE A 30 -2.35 8.99 -8.24
N ARG A 31 -2.97 7.98 -8.85
CA ARG A 31 -4.01 8.19 -9.88
C ARG A 31 -5.30 8.78 -9.30
N SER A 32 -5.66 8.44 -8.07
CA SER A 32 -6.84 9.00 -7.43
C SER A 32 -6.74 10.51 -7.27
N VAL A 33 -5.54 11.01 -6.89
CA VAL A 33 -5.29 12.45 -6.78
C VAL A 33 -5.12 13.07 -8.18
N TRP A 34 -4.28 12.47 -9.03
CA TRP A 34 -3.96 13.02 -10.36
C TRP A 34 -5.18 13.18 -11.26
N ASN A 35 -6.11 12.22 -11.24
CA ASN A 35 -7.33 12.28 -12.03
C ASN A 35 -8.47 13.06 -11.36
N GLY A 36 -8.27 13.58 -10.14
CA GLY A 36 -9.29 14.31 -9.39
C GLY A 36 -10.44 13.45 -8.87
N TYR A 37 -10.25 12.14 -8.71
CA TYR A 37 -11.27 11.24 -8.14
C TYR A 37 -11.48 11.45 -6.64
N VAL A 38 -10.47 12.01 -5.96
CA VAL A 38 -10.57 12.46 -4.58
C VAL A 38 -10.32 13.96 -4.52
N ASN A 39 -11.20 14.66 -3.80
CA ASN A 39 -11.00 16.07 -3.50
C ASN A 39 -9.88 16.20 -2.44
N THR A 40 -8.81 16.91 -2.79
CA THR A 40 -7.65 17.12 -1.93
C THR A 40 -8.00 17.80 -0.60
N GLN A 41 -9.06 18.61 -0.58
CA GLN A 41 -9.57 19.28 0.63
C GLN A 41 -10.33 18.33 1.57
N GLN A 42 -10.73 17.15 1.09
CA GLN A 42 -11.54 16.17 1.83
C GLN A 42 -10.90 14.76 1.83
N LEU A 43 -9.59 14.64 1.62
CA LEU A 43 -8.90 13.35 1.59
C LEU A 43 -9.11 12.55 2.88
N SER A 44 -9.13 13.24 4.03
CA SER A 44 -9.42 12.65 5.35
C SER A 44 -10.84 12.08 5.46
N ASN A 45 -11.78 12.57 4.65
CA ASN A 45 -13.17 12.13 4.67
C ASN A 45 -13.40 10.94 3.73
N CYS A 46 -12.44 10.63 2.86
CA CYS A 46 -12.46 9.42 2.05
C CYS A 46 -11.76 8.28 2.80
N ALA A 47 -12.55 7.49 3.54
CA ALA A 47 -12.04 6.38 4.34
C ALA A 47 -11.24 5.36 3.50
N LEU A 48 -11.70 5.06 2.28
CA LEU A 48 -11.00 4.16 1.37
C LEU A 48 -9.62 4.70 0.99
N PHE A 49 -9.54 5.97 0.58
CA PHE A 49 -8.26 6.59 0.23
C PHE A 49 -7.32 6.63 1.43
N SER A 50 -7.82 7.03 2.59
CA SER A 50 -7.04 7.11 3.82
C SER A 50 -6.45 5.75 4.21
N SER A 51 -7.24 4.67 4.17
CA SER A 51 -6.77 3.32 4.48
C SER A 51 -5.71 2.83 3.48
N VAL A 52 -5.92 3.03 2.18
CA VAL A 52 -4.95 2.61 1.15
C VAL A 52 -3.67 3.44 1.23
N TYR A 53 -3.78 4.75 1.52
CA TYR A 53 -2.64 5.63 1.71
C TYR A 53 -1.81 5.23 2.94
N GLN A 54 -2.44 4.94 4.07
CA GLN A 54 -1.75 4.45 5.26
C GLN A 54 -1.00 3.15 4.98
N LEU A 55 -1.64 2.18 4.30
CA LEU A 55 -0.97 0.95 3.88
C LEU A 55 0.20 1.25 2.92
N CYS A 56 0.02 2.15 1.97
CA CYS A 56 1.07 2.58 1.04
C CYS A 56 2.29 3.12 1.80
N MET A 57 2.07 4.02 2.78
CA MET A 57 3.14 4.59 3.60
C MET A 57 3.84 3.54 4.47
N LEU A 58 3.10 2.58 5.02
CA LEU A 58 3.70 1.47 5.78
C LEU A 58 4.60 0.60 4.90
N LEU A 59 4.16 0.29 3.68
CA LEU A 59 4.92 -0.49 2.72
C LEU A 59 6.14 0.27 2.21
N TYR A 60 6.01 1.56 1.93
CA TYR A 60 7.13 2.42 1.55
C TYR A 60 8.19 2.49 2.65
N ASN A 61 7.80 2.80 3.89
CA ASN A 61 8.71 2.82 5.04
C ASN A 61 9.38 1.47 5.32
N ARG A 62 8.69 0.36 5.01
CA ARG A 62 9.28 -0.98 5.07
C ARG A 62 10.35 -1.14 3.99
N ASP A 63 10.05 -0.74 2.76
CA ASP A 63 10.97 -0.83 1.62
C ASP A 63 12.22 0.04 1.81
N CYS A 64 12.08 1.24 2.38
CA CYS A 64 13.23 2.10 2.72
C CYS A 64 14.17 1.46 3.75
N ARG A 65 13.64 0.72 4.72
CA ARG A 65 14.44 0.03 5.76
C ARG A 65 15.10 -1.24 5.24
N ARG A 66 14.34 -2.03 4.47
CA ARG A 66 14.80 -3.27 3.85
C ARG A 66 14.06 -3.44 2.54
N SER A 67 14.76 -3.09 1.47
CA SER A 67 14.21 -3.13 0.12
C SER A 67 13.73 -4.53 -0.25
N PHE A 68 12.46 -4.61 -0.66
CA PHE A 68 11.81 -5.77 -1.25
C PHE A 68 11.40 -5.51 -2.70
N THR A 69 11.34 -4.24 -3.12
CA THR A 69 11.19 -3.85 -4.52
C THR A 69 12.56 -3.85 -5.20
N LYS A 70 12.65 -4.32 -6.45
CA LYS A 70 13.94 -4.42 -7.17
C LYS A 70 14.23 -3.22 -8.08
N ASP A 71 13.25 -2.35 -8.27
CA ASP A 71 13.29 -1.25 -9.24
C ASP A 71 13.37 0.09 -8.51
N ALA A 72 14.37 0.91 -8.83
CA ALA A 72 14.53 2.26 -8.27
C ALA A 72 13.36 3.21 -8.62
N LYS A 73 12.58 2.89 -9.67
CA LYS A 73 11.40 3.66 -10.11
C LYS A 73 10.08 3.08 -9.61
N PHE A 74 10.13 2.17 -8.63
CA PHE A 74 8.93 1.49 -8.16
C PHE A 74 7.92 2.43 -7.49
N TRP A 75 8.39 3.37 -6.67
CA TRP A 75 7.56 4.32 -5.93
C TRP A 75 7.32 5.59 -6.74
N LEU A 76 6.05 6.02 -6.83
CA LEU A 76 5.63 7.21 -7.59
C LEU A 76 5.39 8.39 -6.65
N ALA A 77 4.96 8.11 -5.41
CA ALA A 77 4.90 9.08 -4.33
C ALA A 77 6.20 9.01 -3.50
N PRO A 78 6.83 10.15 -3.15
CA PRO A 78 7.81 10.22 -2.07
C PRO A 78 7.16 10.16 -0.69
#